data_AF-A0A7Y6X599-F1
#
_entry.id   AF-A0A7Y6X599-F1
#
_cell.length_a   1.000
_cell.length_b   1.000
_cell.length_c   1.000
_cell.angle_alpha   90.00
_cell.angle_beta   90.00
_cell.angle_gamma   90.00
#
_symmetry.space_group_name_H-M   'P 1'
#
loop_
_entity.id
_entity.type
_entity.pdbx_description
1 polymer ?
#
loop_
_entity_poly.entity_id
_entity_poly.type
_entity_poly.pdbx_seq_one_letter_code
_entity_poly.pdbx_strand_id
1 'polypeptide(L)'
;MTRRWPQLAVTLLLLLVACRGDAPVEDASCRVDADCGTPSEAYRCDARTNACRCRMDGACAPGELCNEAGFCQDRAGCESNADCGEDSLFCDTSTGTCLTRGRCATDLHCPLGEVCDTARTTCVEGCRSSGDCAGTACRCGDAPCLCDATTPEGRAACALGVCDATFCADTRDCAFGESCGTTAGEDAGTCLSDFDPVRRPYCASCTYGGGLQVCGRGANFCLRETASPGSAFCGADCSEGQRCPHGYQCSDVVVVASRARCRSDAECAPSPSLPCREDAHCGRGGRCVKQDGQPEGACAGRCFIAEGDVEGFCSCQQDTDCVQDACSQGTCTVSRRACVGDADCRPIRCVDHEGAGGCLVGRNCAPEEGLTCAEVAPRFAR
;
A
#
# COMPACT_ATOMS: atom_id res chain seq x y z
N MET A 1 -82.71 64.97 -15.50
CA MET A 1 -82.39 65.03 -14.06
C MET A 1 -80.89 64.94 -13.88
N THR A 2 -80.37 65.93 -13.18
CA THR A 2 -78.97 66.22 -12.87
C THR A 2 -78.44 65.32 -11.76
N ARG A 3 -77.17 64.90 -11.83
CA ARG A 3 -76.19 64.82 -10.70
C ARG A 3 -74.90 64.14 -11.19
N ARG A 4 -73.82 64.90 -11.35
CA ARG A 4 -72.78 65.25 -10.35
C ARG A 4 -71.74 64.14 -10.17
N TRP A 5 -70.55 64.41 -10.71
CA TRP A 5 -69.27 63.91 -10.20
C TRP A 5 -69.08 64.28 -8.71
N PRO A 6 -68.28 63.50 -7.99
CA PRO A 6 -66.96 64.03 -7.64
C PRO A 6 -65.82 63.02 -7.84
N GLN A 7 -64.63 63.61 -7.80
CA GLN A 7 -63.33 63.02 -8.05
C GLN A 7 -62.89 62.09 -6.92
N LEU A 8 -62.25 60.98 -7.26
CA LEU A 8 -61.38 60.24 -6.36
C LEU A 8 -60.01 60.12 -7.04
N ALA A 9 -59.04 60.79 -6.42
CA ALA A 9 -57.64 60.73 -6.76
C ALA A 9 -57.15 59.29 -6.58
N VAL A 10 -56.67 58.68 -7.66
CA VAL A 10 -55.92 57.41 -7.61
C VAL A 10 -54.45 57.78 -7.45
N THR A 11 -53.95 57.62 -6.23
CA THR A 11 -52.53 57.66 -5.89
C THR A 11 -51.82 56.50 -6.57
N LEU A 12 -50.97 56.82 -7.54
CA LEU A 12 -50.08 55.89 -8.22
C LEU A 12 -48.92 55.52 -7.28
N LEU A 13 -49.02 54.38 -6.59
CA LEU A 13 -47.87 53.78 -5.89
C LEU A 13 -46.99 53.06 -6.92
N LEU A 14 -45.87 53.70 -7.29
CA LEU A 14 -44.74 53.06 -7.94
C LEU A 14 -44.04 52.15 -6.92
N LEU A 15 -44.32 50.85 -6.96
CA LEU A 15 -43.51 49.84 -6.30
C LEU A 15 -42.23 49.64 -7.12
N LEU A 16 -41.18 50.37 -6.73
CA LEU A 16 -39.81 50.02 -7.08
C LEU A 16 -39.47 48.72 -6.35
N VAL A 17 -39.47 47.60 -7.09
CA VAL A 17 -38.78 46.39 -6.66
C VAL A 17 -37.29 46.70 -6.75
N ALA A 18 -36.71 47.12 -5.62
CA ALA A 18 -35.27 47.17 -5.46
C ALA A 18 -34.74 45.73 -5.54
N CYS A 19 -33.76 45.49 -6.42
CA CYS A 19 -32.89 44.34 -6.31
C CYS A 19 -32.40 44.26 -4.86
N ARG A 20 -32.43 43.05 -4.26
CA ARG A 20 -31.65 42.80 -3.04
C ARG A 20 -30.19 43.01 -3.43
N GLY A 21 -29.71 44.23 -3.19
CA GLY A 21 -28.30 44.51 -3.20
C GLY A 21 -27.69 43.70 -2.08
N ASP A 22 -26.69 42.90 -2.43
CA ASP A 22 -25.72 42.39 -1.50
C ASP A 22 -25.32 43.52 -0.55
N ALA A 23 -25.24 43.20 0.75
CA ALA A 23 -24.73 44.14 1.73
C ALA A 23 -23.36 44.62 1.23
N PRO A 24 -23.18 45.91 0.91
CA PRO A 24 -21.85 46.40 0.63
C PRO A 24 -21.04 46.19 1.90
N VAL A 25 -19.98 45.38 1.78
CA VAL A 25 -18.94 45.26 2.80
C VAL A 25 -18.61 46.69 3.27
N GLU A 26 -18.78 46.95 4.57
CA GLU A 26 -18.59 48.27 5.16
C GLU A 26 -17.30 48.92 4.62
N ASP A 27 -17.44 50.10 3.98
CA ASP A 27 -16.40 51.09 3.66
C ASP A 27 -14.93 50.61 3.73
N ALA A 28 -14.57 49.60 2.93
CA ALA A 28 -13.18 49.17 2.80
C ALA A 28 -12.43 50.10 1.83
N SER A 29 -12.35 51.39 2.20
CA SER A 29 -11.46 52.31 1.51
C SER A 29 -10.02 51.91 1.82
N CYS A 30 -9.31 51.34 0.86
CA CYS A 30 -7.92 50.93 1.02
C CYS A 30 -6.97 52.07 0.62
N ARG A 31 -5.77 52.10 1.22
CA ARG A 31 -4.65 52.96 0.81
C ARG A 31 -3.48 52.13 0.28
N VAL A 32 -3.28 50.94 0.83
CA VAL A 32 -2.28 49.95 0.42
C VAL A 32 -2.91 48.56 0.35
N ASP A 33 -2.27 47.63 -0.35
CA ASP A 33 -2.78 46.26 -0.52
C ASP A 33 -3.00 45.53 0.81
N ALA A 34 -2.19 45.85 1.83
CA ALA A 34 -2.30 45.28 3.17
C ALA A 34 -3.58 45.71 3.93
N ASP A 35 -4.28 46.76 3.48
CA ASP A 35 -5.54 47.19 4.08
C ASP A 35 -6.72 46.28 3.68
N CYS A 36 -6.53 45.41 2.67
CA CYS A 36 -7.61 44.66 2.05
C CYS A 36 -7.84 43.25 2.62
N GLY A 37 -6.84 42.64 3.25
CA GLY A 37 -6.96 41.30 3.81
C GLY A 37 -5.62 40.61 4.00
N THR A 38 -5.67 39.40 4.54
CA THR A 38 -4.50 38.54 4.75
C THR A 38 -4.69 37.20 4.05
N PRO A 39 -3.69 36.70 3.29
CA PRO A 39 -2.37 37.32 3.09
C PRO A 39 -2.44 38.49 2.10
N SER A 40 -1.62 39.54 2.30
CA SER A 40 -1.77 40.81 1.56
C SER A 40 -1.42 40.70 0.08
N GLU A 41 -0.58 39.74 -0.29
CA GLU A 41 -0.27 39.40 -1.68
C GLU A 41 -1.49 38.91 -2.48
N ALA A 42 -2.54 38.43 -1.80
CA ALA A 42 -3.76 37.99 -2.45
C ALA A 42 -4.65 39.15 -2.91
N TYR A 43 -4.41 40.36 -2.42
CA TYR A 43 -5.24 41.53 -2.63
C TYR A 43 -4.50 42.66 -3.37
N ARG A 44 -5.27 43.59 -3.94
CA ARG A 44 -4.78 44.83 -4.53
C ARG A 44 -5.70 45.97 -4.16
N CYS A 45 -5.15 47.08 -3.73
CA CYS A 45 -5.88 48.33 -3.59
C CYS A 45 -5.97 49.09 -4.92
N ASP A 46 -7.17 49.36 -5.40
CA ASP A 46 -7.38 50.26 -6.55
C ASP A 46 -7.25 51.72 -6.10
N ALA A 47 -6.11 52.34 -6.39
CA ALA A 47 -5.81 53.72 -6.01
C ALA A 47 -6.75 54.79 -6.62
N ARG A 48 -7.58 54.45 -7.62
CA ARG A 48 -8.55 55.40 -8.20
C ARG A 48 -9.88 55.39 -7.48
N THR A 49 -10.33 54.22 -7.05
CA THR A 49 -11.63 54.04 -6.39
C THR A 49 -11.51 53.77 -4.89
N ASN A 50 -10.27 53.64 -4.39
CA ASN A 50 -9.94 53.16 -3.04
C ASN A 50 -10.62 51.83 -2.71
N ALA A 51 -10.83 50.95 -3.70
CA ALA A 51 -11.54 49.68 -3.48
C ALA A 51 -10.58 48.50 -3.49
N CYS A 52 -10.80 47.54 -2.60
CA CYS A 52 -10.07 46.28 -2.61
C CYS A 52 -10.49 45.40 -3.79
N ARG A 53 -9.49 44.86 -4.48
CA ARG A 53 -9.58 43.91 -5.60
C ARG A 53 -8.81 42.65 -5.23
N CYS A 54 -9.22 41.52 -5.77
CA CYS A 54 -8.44 40.29 -5.65
C CYS A 54 -7.26 40.31 -6.65
N ARG A 55 -6.18 39.58 -6.34
CA ARG A 55 -5.07 39.22 -7.25
C ARG A 55 -4.99 37.72 -7.52
N MET A 56 -5.46 36.92 -6.56
CA MET A 56 -5.48 35.46 -6.62
C MET A 56 -6.72 34.95 -5.89
N ASP A 57 -7.09 33.70 -6.15
CA ASP A 57 -8.30 33.08 -5.61
C ASP A 57 -8.35 33.08 -4.07
N GLY A 58 -7.20 33.06 -3.40
CA GLY A 58 -7.10 33.14 -1.94
C GLY A 58 -7.64 34.43 -1.32
N ALA A 59 -7.95 35.46 -2.12
CA ALA A 59 -8.61 36.69 -1.66
C ALA A 59 -10.14 36.62 -1.70
N CYS A 60 -10.70 35.58 -2.31
CA CYS A 60 -12.13 35.39 -2.51
C CYS A 60 -12.71 34.39 -1.51
N ALA A 61 -14.05 34.35 -1.39
CA ALA A 61 -14.71 33.36 -0.55
C ALA A 61 -14.51 31.94 -1.10
N PRO A 62 -14.67 30.89 -0.27
CA PRO A 62 -14.72 29.51 -0.77
C PRO A 62 -15.76 29.37 -1.89
N GLY A 63 -15.37 28.81 -3.04
CA GLY A 63 -16.23 28.68 -4.22
C GLY A 63 -16.15 29.85 -5.22
N GLU A 64 -15.36 30.89 -4.94
CA GLU A 64 -15.09 31.98 -5.87
C GLU A 64 -13.67 31.91 -6.44
N LEU A 65 -13.44 32.61 -7.55
CA LEU A 65 -12.13 32.79 -8.15
C LEU A 65 -11.91 34.26 -8.53
N CYS A 66 -10.64 34.68 -8.51
CA CYS A 66 -10.30 36.03 -8.88
C CYS A 66 -10.22 36.18 -10.39
N ASN A 67 -11.12 36.96 -10.98
CA ASN A 67 -11.07 37.21 -12.41
C ASN A 67 -10.02 38.27 -12.79
N GLU A 68 -9.72 38.38 -14.09
CA GLU A 68 -8.71 39.33 -14.59
C GLU A 68 -9.06 40.80 -14.30
N ALA A 69 -10.34 41.11 -14.07
CA ALA A 69 -10.78 42.45 -13.69
C ALA A 69 -10.54 42.76 -12.19
N GLY A 70 -10.07 41.78 -11.40
CA GLY A 70 -9.80 41.92 -9.96
C GLY A 70 -11.05 41.79 -9.10
N PHE A 71 -12.09 41.12 -9.59
CA PHE A 71 -13.31 40.82 -8.84
C PHE A 71 -13.40 39.33 -8.55
N CYS A 72 -13.88 38.99 -7.37
CA CYS A 72 -14.29 37.63 -7.06
C CYS A 72 -15.55 37.31 -7.85
N GLN A 73 -15.52 36.18 -8.55
CA GLN A 73 -16.66 35.65 -9.28
C GLN A 73 -16.87 34.20 -8.87
N ASP A 74 -18.11 33.73 -8.91
CA ASP A 74 -18.40 32.32 -8.67
C ASP A 74 -17.57 31.44 -9.61
N ARG A 75 -16.94 30.40 -9.05
CA ARG A 75 -16.24 29.39 -9.85
C ARG A 75 -17.29 28.63 -10.65
N ALA A 76 -17.27 28.82 -11.97
CA ALA A 76 -18.05 27.98 -12.86
C ALA A 76 -17.40 26.59 -12.90
N GLY A 77 -18.04 25.59 -12.28
CA GLY A 77 -17.55 24.22 -12.25
C GLY A 77 -16.88 23.83 -10.93
N CYS A 78 -15.96 22.88 -10.98
CA CYS A 78 -15.29 22.32 -9.79
C CYS A 78 -13.90 21.74 -10.10
N GLU A 79 -13.03 21.70 -9.10
CA GLU A 79 -11.77 20.93 -9.09
C GLU A 79 -11.79 19.85 -8.01
N SER A 80 -12.69 19.99 -7.03
CA SER A 80 -12.90 19.09 -5.92
C SER A 80 -14.38 19.04 -5.55
N ASN A 81 -14.78 18.01 -4.78
CA ASN A 81 -16.16 17.90 -4.31
C ASN A 81 -16.60 19.08 -3.42
N ALA A 82 -15.65 19.80 -2.81
CA ALA A 82 -15.94 20.97 -1.99
C ALA A 82 -16.48 22.16 -2.79
N ASP A 83 -16.15 22.24 -4.09
CA ASP A 83 -16.58 23.34 -4.96
C ASP A 83 -18.06 23.24 -5.35
N CYS A 84 -18.67 22.07 -5.18
CA CYS A 84 -20.05 21.84 -5.59
C CYS A 84 -21.09 22.30 -4.56
N GLY A 85 -20.67 22.77 -3.38
CA GLY A 85 -21.52 23.45 -2.39
C GLY A 85 -22.61 22.60 -1.71
N GLU A 86 -22.94 21.43 -2.25
CA GLU A 86 -23.95 20.51 -1.73
C GLU A 86 -23.40 19.10 -1.58
N ASP A 87 -23.75 18.43 -0.48
CA ASP A 87 -23.42 17.01 -0.27
C ASP A 87 -24.04 16.12 -1.36
N SER A 88 -25.10 16.56 -2.02
CA SER A 88 -25.80 15.81 -3.09
C SER A 88 -25.06 15.82 -4.42
N LEU A 89 -24.01 16.64 -4.55
CA LEU A 89 -23.20 16.82 -5.74
C LEU A 89 -21.77 16.29 -5.51
N PHE A 90 -21.08 15.93 -6.58
CA PHE A 90 -19.65 15.65 -6.56
C PHE A 90 -19.01 16.21 -7.83
N CYS A 91 -17.69 16.40 -7.79
CA CYS A 91 -16.95 16.98 -8.89
C CYS A 91 -16.48 15.90 -9.88
N ASP A 92 -16.88 16.04 -11.13
CA ASP A 92 -16.19 15.40 -12.24
C ASP A 92 -14.94 16.22 -12.58
N THR A 93 -13.79 15.80 -12.08
CA THR A 93 -12.51 16.50 -12.29
C THR A 93 -12.02 16.42 -13.72
N SER A 94 -12.56 15.53 -14.56
CA SER A 94 -12.20 15.43 -15.97
C SER A 94 -12.85 16.53 -16.82
N THR A 95 -14.05 16.96 -16.44
CA THR A 95 -14.80 18.02 -17.14
C THR A 95 -14.93 19.31 -16.32
N GLY A 96 -14.53 19.29 -15.05
CA GLY A 96 -14.72 20.36 -14.09
C GLY A 96 -16.19 20.65 -13.79
N THR A 97 -17.08 19.65 -13.83
CA THR A 97 -18.53 19.84 -13.68
C THR A 97 -19.07 19.15 -12.43
N CYS A 98 -19.95 19.83 -11.70
CA CYS A 98 -20.67 19.23 -10.58
C CYS A 98 -21.81 18.33 -11.06
N LEU A 99 -21.77 17.06 -10.68
CA LEU A 99 -22.76 16.05 -11.02
C LEU A 99 -23.55 15.63 -9.77
N THR A 100 -24.85 15.35 -9.91
CA THR A 100 -25.67 14.77 -8.83
C THR A 100 -25.21 13.35 -8.50
N ARG A 101 -25.13 12.99 -7.22
CA ARG A 101 -24.84 11.60 -6.80
C ARG A 101 -25.80 10.63 -7.49
N GLY A 102 -25.25 9.50 -7.97
CA GLY A 102 -25.96 8.54 -8.82
C GLY A 102 -25.90 8.85 -10.33
N ARG A 103 -25.45 10.05 -10.72
CA ARG A 103 -24.93 10.31 -12.07
C ARG A 103 -23.45 9.99 -12.13
N CYS A 104 -22.96 9.66 -13.32
CA CYS A 104 -21.56 9.33 -13.53
C CYS A 104 -21.11 9.69 -14.95
N ALA A 105 -19.80 9.83 -15.09
CA ALA A 105 -19.09 9.88 -16.36
C ALA A 105 -18.01 8.78 -16.42
N THR A 106 -17.51 8.34 -15.26
CA THR A 106 -16.55 7.25 -15.09
C THR A 106 -16.98 6.34 -13.94
N ASP A 107 -16.42 5.13 -13.88
CA ASP A 107 -16.69 4.16 -12.80
C ASP A 107 -16.33 4.71 -11.41
N LEU A 108 -15.32 5.58 -11.32
CA LEU A 108 -14.86 6.18 -10.07
C LEU A 108 -15.92 7.08 -9.43
N HIS A 109 -16.94 7.49 -10.19
CA HIS A 109 -18.05 8.29 -9.70
C HIS A 109 -19.14 7.44 -9.04
N CYS A 110 -19.07 6.11 -9.19
CA CYS A 110 -20.04 5.18 -8.65
C CYS A 110 -19.54 4.57 -7.33
N PRO A 111 -20.46 4.23 -6.41
CA PRO A 111 -20.10 3.48 -5.22
C PRO A 111 -19.59 2.08 -5.61
N LEU A 112 -18.81 1.45 -4.72
CA LEU A 112 -18.38 0.07 -4.90
C LEU A 112 -19.60 -0.85 -5.06
N GLY A 113 -19.54 -1.76 -6.04
CA GLY A 113 -20.64 -2.60 -6.48
C GLY A 113 -21.46 -2.03 -7.63
N GLU A 114 -21.15 -0.80 -8.07
CA GLU A 114 -21.77 -0.16 -9.22
C GLU A 114 -20.70 0.37 -10.18
N VAL A 115 -21.03 0.44 -11.46
CA VAL A 115 -20.18 1.03 -12.50
C VAL A 115 -20.96 1.99 -13.36
N CYS A 116 -20.24 2.83 -14.11
CA CYS A 116 -20.90 3.85 -14.89
C CYS A 116 -21.48 3.28 -16.20
N ASP A 117 -22.78 3.47 -16.40
CA ASP A 117 -23.40 3.40 -17.71
C ASP A 117 -23.27 4.78 -18.38
N THR A 118 -22.21 4.95 -19.17
CA THR A 118 -21.90 6.22 -19.82
C THR A 118 -22.96 6.64 -20.85
N ALA A 119 -23.74 5.71 -21.39
CA ALA A 119 -24.84 6.03 -22.31
C ALA A 119 -26.04 6.65 -21.58
N ARG A 120 -26.29 6.21 -20.33
CA ARG A 120 -27.38 6.72 -19.49
C ARG A 120 -26.94 7.77 -18.47
N THR A 121 -25.62 7.96 -18.33
CA THR A 121 -24.95 8.77 -17.31
C THR A 121 -25.38 8.42 -15.88
N THR A 122 -25.65 7.14 -15.63
CA THR A 122 -26.13 6.62 -14.34
C THR A 122 -25.29 5.47 -13.85
N CYS A 123 -25.08 5.38 -12.54
CA CYS A 123 -24.50 4.20 -11.94
C CYS A 123 -25.47 3.02 -12.02
N VAL A 124 -24.94 1.86 -12.40
CA VAL A 124 -25.69 0.61 -12.51
C VAL A 124 -24.96 -0.47 -11.74
N GLU A 125 -25.72 -1.38 -11.13
CA GLU A 125 -25.17 -2.51 -10.38
C GLU A 125 -24.29 -3.39 -11.28
N GLY A 126 -23.13 -3.77 -10.75
CA GLY A 126 -22.16 -4.61 -11.43
C GLY A 126 -20.73 -4.12 -11.25
N CYS A 127 -19.80 -4.77 -11.94
CA CYS A 127 -18.38 -4.49 -11.86
C CYS A 127 -17.69 -4.77 -13.19
N ARG A 128 -16.52 -4.19 -13.42
CA ARG A 128 -15.66 -4.46 -14.59
C ARG A 128 -14.33 -5.08 -14.17
N SER A 129 -13.96 -4.92 -12.91
CA SER A 129 -12.77 -5.46 -12.26
C SER A 129 -13.04 -5.68 -10.76
N SER A 130 -12.26 -6.51 -10.07
CA SER A 130 -12.43 -6.72 -8.61
C SER A 130 -12.24 -5.43 -7.80
N GLY A 131 -11.54 -4.42 -8.36
CA GLY A 131 -11.40 -3.11 -7.71
C GLY A 131 -12.71 -2.31 -7.63
N ASP A 132 -13.72 -2.67 -8.43
CA ASP A 132 -15.04 -2.05 -8.37
C ASP A 132 -15.90 -2.64 -7.25
N CYS A 133 -15.45 -3.72 -6.59
CA CYS A 133 -16.20 -4.45 -5.58
C CYS A 133 -15.68 -4.15 -4.17
N ALA A 134 -16.57 -4.19 -3.17
CA ALA A 134 -16.23 -3.98 -1.78
C ALA A 134 -15.59 -5.24 -1.15
N GLY A 135 -14.30 -5.46 -1.42
CA GLY A 135 -13.54 -6.59 -0.85
C GLY A 135 -14.00 -7.96 -1.33
N THR A 136 -14.58 -8.03 -2.52
CA THR A 136 -15.03 -9.27 -3.19
C THR A 136 -14.56 -9.25 -4.64
N ALA A 137 -14.63 -10.40 -5.32
CA ALA A 137 -14.17 -10.50 -6.70
C ALA A 137 -15.26 -10.12 -7.70
N CYS A 138 -14.83 -9.59 -8.85
CA CYS A 138 -15.73 -9.33 -9.96
C CYS A 138 -15.82 -10.56 -10.89
N ARG A 139 -17.00 -11.16 -10.98
CA ARG A 139 -17.25 -12.37 -11.77
C ARG A 139 -17.97 -12.06 -13.08
N CYS A 140 -17.38 -12.53 -14.18
CA CYS A 140 -17.92 -12.46 -15.53
C CYS A 140 -18.28 -13.87 -16.02
N GLY A 141 -19.51 -14.30 -15.75
CA GLY A 141 -19.93 -15.69 -16.01
C GLY A 141 -19.28 -16.65 -15.02
N ASP A 142 -18.45 -17.58 -15.50
CA ASP A 142 -17.71 -18.55 -14.67
C ASP A 142 -16.22 -18.20 -14.54
N ALA A 143 -15.84 -16.97 -14.91
CA ALA A 143 -14.46 -16.51 -14.94
C ALA A 143 -14.33 -15.14 -14.27
N PRO A 144 -13.12 -14.74 -13.84
CA PRO A 144 -12.90 -13.38 -13.35
C PRO A 144 -13.05 -12.38 -14.49
N CYS A 145 -13.58 -11.19 -14.20
CA CYS A 145 -13.61 -10.11 -15.18
C CYS A 145 -12.19 -9.61 -15.46
N LEU A 146 -11.84 -9.55 -16.74
CA LEU A 146 -10.56 -9.03 -17.23
C LEU A 146 -10.82 -7.71 -17.95
N CYS A 147 -10.47 -6.61 -17.32
CA CYS A 147 -10.60 -5.27 -17.90
C CYS A 147 -9.27 -4.52 -17.72
N ASP A 148 -8.38 -4.67 -18.69
CA ASP A 148 -7.06 -4.00 -18.69
C ASP A 148 -7.13 -2.57 -19.26
N ALA A 149 -8.34 -2.08 -19.56
CA ALA A 149 -8.54 -0.75 -20.10
C ALA A 149 -8.29 0.33 -19.02
N THR A 150 -7.50 1.33 -19.39
CA THR A 150 -7.15 2.46 -18.51
C THR A 150 -7.93 3.73 -18.84
N THR A 151 -8.65 3.78 -19.97
CA THR A 151 -9.50 4.91 -20.34
C THR A 151 -10.96 4.67 -19.95
N PRO A 152 -11.75 5.71 -19.63
CA PRO A 152 -13.18 5.57 -19.34
C PRO A 152 -13.95 4.88 -20.47
N GLU A 153 -13.64 5.20 -21.72
CA GLU A 153 -14.29 4.61 -22.89
C GLU A 153 -13.94 3.13 -23.06
N GLY A 154 -12.67 2.79 -22.84
CA GLY A 154 -12.21 1.39 -22.89
C GLY A 154 -12.83 0.56 -21.77
N ARG A 155 -12.91 1.10 -20.56
CA ARG A 155 -13.59 0.46 -19.43
C ARG A 155 -15.07 0.27 -19.70
N ALA A 156 -15.75 1.28 -20.26
CA ALA A 156 -17.17 1.17 -20.62
C ALA A 156 -17.47 0.03 -21.60
N ALA A 157 -16.49 -0.36 -22.43
CA ALA A 157 -16.60 -1.47 -23.37
C ALA A 157 -16.31 -2.86 -22.77
N CYS A 158 -15.73 -2.93 -21.55
CA CYS A 158 -15.51 -4.18 -20.86
C CYS A 158 -16.83 -4.88 -20.51
N ALA A 159 -16.79 -6.21 -20.42
CA ALA A 159 -17.93 -7.00 -19.98
C ALA A 159 -18.36 -6.55 -18.57
N LEU A 160 -19.67 -6.41 -18.37
CA LEU A 160 -20.24 -6.13 -17.06
C LEU A 160 -20.40 -7.46 -16.30
N GLY A 161 -19.73 -7.57 -15.16
CA GLY A 161 -19.83 -8.66 -14.23
C GLY A 161 -20.65 -8.32 -12.99
N VAL A 162 -20.65 -9.24 -12.03
CA VAL A 162 -21.27 -9.09 -10.72
C VAL A 162 -20.24 -9.25 -9.61
N CYS A 163 -20.35 -8.44 -8.56
CA CYS A 163 -19.54 -8.64 -7.35
C CYS A 163 -20.05 -9.88 -6.61
N ASP A 164 -19.20 -10.88 -6.46
CA ASP A 164 -19.57 -12.19 -5.93
C ASP A 164 -18.65 -12.55 -4.77
N ALA A 165 -19.19 -12.57 -3.55
CA ALA A 165 -18.45 -12.87 -2.33
C ALA A 165 -18.04 -14.34 -2.20
N THR A 166 -18.61 -15.23 -3.02
CA THR A 166 -18.27 -16.66 -3.04
C THR A 166 -17.24 -16.99 -4.11
N PHE A 167 -16.93 -16.02 -4.97
CA PHE A 167 -15.97 -16.14 -6.05
C PHE A 167 -14.66 -15.43 -5.67
N CYS A 168 -13.54 -15.94 -6.17
CA CYS A 168 -12.26 -15.25 -6.12
C CYS A 168 -11.64 -15.16 -7.51
N ALA A 169 -11.07 -14.01 -7.84
CA ALA A 169 -10.25 -13.80 -9.03
C ALA A 169 -8.75 -13.95 -8.68
N ASP A 170 -8.39 -13.54 -7.46
CA ASP A 170 -7.05 -13.59 -6.89
C ASP A 170 -7.11 -14.01 -5.42
N THR A 171 -5.97 -14.43 -4.86
CA THR A 171 -5.86 -14.79 -3.45
C THR A 171 -6.31 -13.67 -2.51
N ARG A 172 -6.13 -12.39 -2.88
CA ARG A 172 -6.57 -11.25 -2.06
C ARG A 172 -8.09 -11.12 -1.91
N ASP A 173 -8.86 -11.82 -2.74
CA ASP A 173 -10.32 -11.86 -2.62
C ASP A 173 -10.78 -12.85 -1.52
N CYS A 174 -9.87 -13.67 -0.97
CA CYS A 174 -10.16 -14.70 0.03
C CYS A 174 -9.88 -14.23 1.46
N ALA A 175 -10.31 -15.01 2.46
CA ALA A 175 -9.96 -14.72 3.84
C ALA A 175 -8.46 -14.93 4.10
N PHE A 176 -7.93 -14.35 5.18
CA PHE A 176 -6.55 -14.57 5.59
C PHE A 176 -6.23 -16.06 5.76
N GLY A 177 -5.10 -16.50 5.20
CA GLY A 177 -4.71 -17.91 5.22
C GLY A 177 -5.39 -18.79 4.16
N GLU A 178 -6.24 -18.22 3.30
CA GLU A 178 -6.83 -18.90 2.15
C GLU A 178 -6.12 -18.54 0.85
N SER A 179 -6.32 -19.38 -0.17
CA SER A 179 -5.82 -19.17 -1.52
C SER A 179 -6.96 -19.32 -2.51
N CYS A 180 -6.90 -18.57 -3.60
CA CYS A 180 -7.87 -18.72 -4.67
C CYS A 180 -7.51 -19.93 -5.55
N GLY A 181 -8.48 -20.84 -5.74
CA GLY A 181 -8.32 -22.01 -6.59
C GLY A 181 -7.96 -21.63 -8.03
N THR A 182 -7.02 -22.36 -8.64
CA THR A 182 -6.55 -22.08 -10.00
C THR A 182 -7.66 -22.30 -11.03
N THR A 183 -7.58 -21.59 -12.17
CA THR A 183 -8.57 -21.54 -13.27
C THR A 183 -8.89 -22.87 -13.98
N ALA A 184 -8.39 -24.00 -13.49
CA ALA A 184 -8.68 -25.34 -14.01
C ALA A 184 -8.93 -26.30 -12.84
N GLY A 185 -10.14 -26.87 -12.79
CA GLY A 185 -10.58 -27.81 -11.75
C GLY A 185 -11.96 -27.44 -11.21
N GLU A 186 -12.48 -28.29 -10.31
CA GLU A 186 -13.77 -28.06 -9.63
C GLU A 186 -13.72 -26.87 -8.66
N ASP A 187 -12.52 -26.47 -8.23
CA ASP A 187 -12.29 -25.41 -7.26
C ASP A 187 -11.97 -24.04 -7.90
N ALA A 188 -12.06 -23.92 -9.23
CA ALA A 188 -11.71 -22.69 -9.93
C ALA A 188 -12.55 -21.50 -9.44
N GLY A 189 -11.87 -20.45 -8.98
CA GLY A 189 -12.54 -19.26 -8.45
C GLY A 189 -13.23 -19.47 -7.10
N THR A 190 -12.81 -20.47 -6.32
CA THR A 190 -13.26 -20.67 -4.94
C THR A 190 -12.11 -20.47 -3.96
N CYS A 191 -12.42 -19.90 -2.80
CA CYS A 191 -11.46 -19.72 -1.72
C CYS A 191 -11.28 -21.01 -0.94
N LEU A 192 -10.03 -21.45 -0.79
CA LEU A 192 -9.66 -22.67 -0.11
C LEU A 192 -8.60 -22.40 0.94
N SER A 193 -8.76 -23.00 2.13
CA SER A 193 -7.68 -23.03 3.11
C SER A 193 -6.56 -23.94 2.62
N ASP A 194 -5.35 -23.37 2.55
CA ASP A 194 -4.14 -24.07 2.14
C ASP A 194 -3.33 -24.59 3.34
N PHE A 195 -3.90 -24.48 4.54
CA PHE A 195 -3.26 -24.93 5.75
C PHE A 195 -3.18 -26.47 5.81
N ASP A 196 -1.97 -26.97 6.01
CA ASP A 196 -1.71 -28.37 6.34
C ASP A 196 -0.70 -28.41 7.49
N PRO A 197 -1.03 -29.02 8.64
CA PRO A 197 -0.17 -29.01 9.83
C PRO A 197 1.18 -29.73 9.62
N VAL A 198 1.31 -30.53 8.56
CA VAL A 198 2.52 -31.27 8.21
C VAL A 198 3.26 -30.63 7.05
N ARG A 199 2.56 -30.16 6.02
CA ARG A 199 3.19 -29.67 4.77
C ARG A 199 3.30 -28.16 4.72
N ARG A 200 2.26 -27.45 5.13
CA ARG A 200 2.14 -25.99 5.03
C ARG A 200 1.58 -25.41 6.34
N PRO A 201 2.33 -25.52 7.45
CA PRO A 201 1.84 -25.18 8.78
C PRO A 201 1.94 -23.68 9.05
N TYR A 202 1.26 -22.86 8.24
CA TYR A 202 1.27 -21.40 8.34
C TYR A 202 0.93 -20.94 9.76
N CYS A 203 1.82 -20.14 10.37
CA CYS A 203 1.64 -19.58 11.71
C CYS A 203 1.41 -20.61 12.84
N ALA A 204 1.64 -21.90 12.58
CA ALA A 204 1.60 -22.91 13.63
C ALA A 204 2.75 -22.69 14.62
N SER A 205 2.56 -23.12 15.87
CA SER A 205 3.65 -23.08 16.85
C SER A 205 4.77 -24.02 16.45
N CYS A 206 6.01 -23.55 16.60
CA CYS A 206 7.19 -24.36 16.42
C CYS A 206 7.24 -25.52 17.41
N THR A 207 7.40 -26.75 16.91
CA THR A 207 7.54 -27.94 17.76
C THR A 207 9.01 -28.23 18.03
N TYR A 208 9.34 -28.67 19.24
CA TYR A 208 10.70 -29.09 19.59
C TYR A 208 10.88 -30.59 19.37
N GLY A 209 11.73 -30.97 18.42
CA GLY A 209 12.11 -32.36 18.17
C GLY A 209 13.63 -32.49 18.13
N GLY A 210 14.22 -33.26 19.05
CA GLY A 210 15.66 -33.55 19.03
C GLY A 210 16.58 -32.33 19.19
N GLY A 211 16.11 -31.25 19.83
CA GLY A 211 16.88 -30.02 20.03
C GLY A 211 16.76 -28.98 18.92
N LEU A 212 16.02 -29.26 17.83
CA LEU A 212 15.66 -28.25 16.83
C LEU A 212 14.17 -27.92 16.88
N GLN A 213 13.85 -26.64 16.67
CA GLN A 213 12.50 -26.23 16.35
C GLN A 213 12.18 -26.63 14.89
N VAL A 214 11.06 -27.31 14.69
CA VAL A 214 10.63 -27.85 13.40
C VAL A 214 9.17 -27.51 13.10
N CYS A 215 8.92 -27.27 11.81
CA CYS A 215 7.63 -26.87 11.24
C CYS A 215 7.13 -27.92 10.26
N GLY A 216 6.59 -29.01 10.77
CA GLY A 216 6.16 -30.12 9.92
C GLY A 216 7.34 -30.71 9.12
N ARG A 217 7.13 -30.97 7.83
CA ARG A 217 8.09 -31.58 6.91
C ARG A 217 8.55 -30.60 5.82
N GLY A 218 9.76 -30.79 5.32
CA GLY A 218 10.33 -30.01 4.22
C GLY A 218 11.05 -28.74 4.69
N ALA A 219 11.23 -27.80 3.77
CA ALA A 219 11.95 -26.54 3.95
C ALA A 219 11.16 -25.48 4.74
N ASN A 220 10.48 -25.92 5.79
CA ASN A 220 9.70 -25.07 6.67
C ASN A 220 10.55 -24.64 7.87
N PHE A 221 10.67 -23.33 8.08
CA PHE A 221 11.50 -22.75 9.13
C PHE A 221 10.67 -22.12 10.24
N CYS A 222 11.24 -22.15 11.44
CA CYS A 222 10.75 -21.40 12.58
C CYS A 222 11.23 -19.96 12.48
N LEU A 223 10.28 -19.06 12.28
CA LEU A 223 10.48 -17.64 12.17
C LEU A 223 10.16 -16.98 13.50
N ARG A 224 10.75 -15.82 13.75
CA ARG A 224 10.47 -15.01 14.94
C ARG A 224 9.79 -13.73 14.51
N GLU A 225 8.78 -13.34 15.28
CA GLU A 225 8.08 -12.09 15.07
C GLU A 225 8.92 -10.92 15.61
N THR A 226 9.16 -9.92 14.76
CA THR A 226 9.89 -8.69 15.15
C THR A 226 9.05 -7.81 16.07
N ALA A 227 7.72 -7.80 15.91
CA ALA A 227 6.79 -6.99 16.70
C ALA A 227 6.55 -7.54 18.12
N SER A 228 6.76 -8.85 18.35
CA SER A 228 6.58 -9.50 19.64
C SER A 228 7.69 -10.53 19.85
N PRO A 229 8.88 -10.09 20.32
CA PRO A 229 10.02 -10.97 20.56
C PRO A 229 9.68 -11.95 21.68
N GLY A 230 9.22 -13.14 21.32
CA GLY A 230 8.85 -14.17 22.29
C GLY A 230 8.14 -15.39 21.70
N SER A 231 7.42 -15.24 20.58
CA SER A 231 6.78 -16.37 19.90
C SER A 231 7.50 -16.72 18.60
N ALA A 232 7.82 -18.01 18.45
CA ALA A 232 8.32 -18.55 17.19
C ALA A 232 7.17 -19.24 16.46
N PHE A 233 7.03 -18.96 15.18
CA PHE A 233 5.96 -19.47 14.35
C PHE A 233 6.49 -20.15 13.09
N CYS A 234 5.66 -20.98 12.50
CA CYS A 234 6.02 -21.72 11.31
C CYS A 234 5.76 -20.94 10.03
N GLY A 235 6.81 -20.73 9.24
CA GLY A 235 6.71 -20.35 7.85
C GLY A 235 6.67 -21.58 6.95
N ALA A 236 5.94 -21.52 5.83
CA ALA A 236 5.88 -22.61 4.85
C ALA A 236 6.76 -22.31 3.63
N ASP A 237 7.47 -23.30 3.10
CA ASP A 237 8.36 -23.14 1.94
C ASP A 237 7.66 -22.52 0.73
N CYS A 238 8.30 -21.51 0.15
CA CYS A 238 7.90 -20.87 -1.11
C CYS A 238 9.11 -20.67 -2.05
N SER A 239 10.22 -21.37 -1.79
CA SER A 239 11.48 -21.17 -2.51
C SER A 239 11.47 -21.62 -3.98
N GLU A 240 10.48 -22.43 -4.37
CA GLU A 240 10.27 -22.90 -5.75
C GLU A 240 9.13 -22.14 -6.46
N GLY A 241 8.73 -20.98 -5.93
CA GLY A 241 7.72 -20.11 -6.55
C GLY A 241 6.28 -20.49 -6.21
N GLN A 242 6.07 -21.29 -5.17
CA GLN A 242 4.74 -21.58 -4.64
C GLN A 242 4.06 -20.27 -4.20
N ARG A 243 2.76 -20.14 -4.47
CA ARG A 243 1.98 -18.98 -4.01
C ARG A 243 1.71 -19.09 -2.53
N CYS A 244 1.85 -17.98 -1.83
CA CYS A 244 1.44 -17.84 -0.43
C CYS A 244 -0.06 -17.52 -0.35
N PRO A 245 -0.75 -17.94 0.72
CA PRO A 245 -2.13 -17.57 0.97
C PRO A 245 -2.27 -16.09 1.34
N HIS A 246 -3.49 -15.57 1.37
CA HIS A 246 -3.77 -14.16 1.61
C HIS A 246 -3.24 -13.71 2.99
N GLY A 247 -2.58 -12.55 3.01
CA GLY A 247 -1.90 -12.00 4.18
C GLY A 247 -0.54 -12.65 4.47
N TYR A 248 -0.04 -13.49 3.57
CA TYR A 248 1.30 -14.05 3.64
C TYR A 248 2.10 -13.68 2.38
N GLN A 249 3.35 -13.29 2.57
CA GLN A 249 4.29 -13.01 1.50
C GLN A 249 5.48 -13.97 1.57
N CYS A 250 6.03 -14.29 0.39
CA CYS A 250 7.22 -15.13 0.29
C CYS A 250 8.46 -14.31 0.62
N SER A 251 8.97 -14.46 1.83
CA SER A 251 10.11 -13.73 2.36
C SER A 251 11.36 -14.60 2.45
N ASP A 252 12.52 -13.97 2.34
CA ASP A 252 13.81 -14.64 2.50
C ASP A 252 14.04 -15.06 3.96
N VAL A 253 14.48 -16.30 4.16
CA VAL A 253 14.91 -16.80 5.47
C VAL A 253 16.41 -16.63 5.56
N VAL A 254 16.83 -15.60 6.29
CA VAL A 254 18.23 -15.27 6.52
C VAL A 254 18.58 -15.62 7.96
N VAL A 255 19.63 -16.42 8.14
CA VAL A 255 20.17 -16.72 9.46
C VAL A 255 21.51 -16.03 9.63
N VAL A 256 21.68 -15.34 10.75
CA VAL A 256 22.98 -14.82 11.20
C VAL A 256 23.73 -15.95 11.89
N ALA A 257 23.99 -17.02 11.15
CA ALA A 257 24.75 -18.18 11.59
C ALA A 257 25.77 -18.52 10.51
N SER A 258 26.95 -17.92 10.59
CA SER A 258 28.10 -18.39 9.83
C SER A 258 28.66 -19.67 10.47
N ARG A 259 29.67 -20.26 9.83
CA ARG A 259 30.40 -21.42 10.37
C ARG A 259 31.11 -21.14 11.71
N ALA A 260 31.31 -19.87 12.07
CA ALA A 260 32.13 -19.46 13.21
C ALA A 260 31.28 -18.91 14.36
N ARG A 261 31.43 -19.54 15.53
CA ARG A 261 30.93 -19.01 16.80
C ARG A 261 31.87 -17.93 17.31
N CYS A 262 31.34 -16.99 18.09
CA CYS A 262 32.11 -15.87 18.62
C CYS A 262 31.54 -15.37 19.94
N ARG A 263 32.39 -14.76 20.77
CA ARG A 263 31.98 -13.93 21.92
C ARG A 263 32.33 -12.45 21.74
N SER A 264 33.13 -12.17 20.72
CA SER A 264 33.58 -10.83 20.36
C SER A 264 33.93 -10.77 18.87
N ASP A 265 33.94 -9.57 18.30
CA ASP A 265 34.31 -9.34 16.91
C ASP A 265 35.71 -9.89 16.56
N ALA A 266 36.62 -9.94 17.55
CA ALA A 266 37.99 -10.43 17.38
C ALA A 266 38.07 -11.92 16.98
N GLU A 267 37.05 -12.70 17.31
CA GLU A 267 36.96 -14.13 16.99
C GLU A 267 36.46 -14.39 15.55
N CYS A 268 35.95 -13.35 14.88
CA CYS A 268 35.56 -13.44 13.48
C CYS A 268 36.79 -13.27 12.57
N ALA A 269 37.21 -14.38 11.97
CA ALA A 269 38.39 -14.43 11.13
C ALA A 269 38.20 -13.56 9.86
N PRO A 270 39.19 -12.74 9.49
CA PRO A 270 39.13 -11.98 8.25
C PRO A 270 39.37 -12.88 7.03
N SER A 271 38.69 -12.57 5.92
CA SER A 271 38.80 -13.32 4.68
C SER A 271 39.90 -12.73 3.78
N PRO A 272 41.01 -13.43 3.50
CA PRO A 272 42.11 -12.92 2.68
C PRO A 272 41.71 -12.55 1.25
N SER A 273 40.61 -13.09 0.74
CA SER A 273 40.07 -12.76 -0.59
C SER A 273 39.34 -11.41 -0.65
N LEU A 274 39.14 -10.73 0.49
CA LEU A 274 38.44 -9.46 0.60
C LEU A 274 39.35 -8.39 1.24
N PRO A 275 40.28 -7.78 0.47
CA PRO A 275 41.19 -6.77 0.99
C PRO A 275 40.45 -5.47 1.33
N CYS A 276 40.90 -4.79 2.38
CA CYS A 276 40.28 -3.55 2.86
C CYS A 276 41.32 -2.56 3.40
N ARG A 277 40.94 -1.28 3.46
CA ARG A 277 41.72 -0.22 4.12
C ARG A 277 40.96 0.41 5.29
N GLU A 278 39.64 0.36 5.24
CA GLU A 278 38.74 0.88 6.25
C GLU A 278 37.46 0.04 6.23
N ASP A 279 36.65 0.16 7.28
CA ASP A 279 35.43 -0.64 7.45
C ASP A 279 34.44 -0.41 6.30
N ALA A 280 34.40 0.79 5.71
CA ALA A 280 33.53 1.10 4.58
C ALA A 280 33.82 0.28 3.30
N HIS A 281 35.02 -0.31 3.21
CA HIS A 281 35.36 -1.23 2.11
C HIS A 281 34.78 -2.63 2.33
N CYS A 282 34.33 -2.94 3.55
CA CYS A 282 33.73 -4.21 3.90
C CYS A 282 32.21 -4.10 3.80
N GLY A 283 31.64 -4.86 2.87
CA GLY A 283 30.20 -4.90 2.70
C GLY A 283 29.47 -5.51 3.91
N ARG A 284 28.16 -5.29 3.98
CA ARG A 284 27.28 -5.97 4.95
C ARG A 284 27.70 -5.79 6.40
N GLY A 285 28.11 -4.56 6.74
CA GLY A 285 28.50 -4.18 8.10
C GLY A 285 29.79 -4.83 8.59
N GLY A 286 30.63 -5.36 7.69
CA GLY A 286 31.92 -5.94 8.04
C GLY A 286 32.91 -4.93 8.63
N ARG A 287 34.02 -5.44 9.17
CA ARG A 287 35.12 -4.63 9.72
C ARG A 287 36.43 -4.96 9.04
N CYS A 288 37.28 -3.96 8.88
CA CYS A 288 38.60 -4.13 8.31
C CYS A 288 39.62 -4.52 9.38
N VAL A 289 40.13 -5.75 9.33
CA VAL A 289 41.13 -6.24 10.29
C VAL A 289 42.53 -6.13 9.69
N LYS A 290 43.38 -5.34 10.34
CA LYS A 290 44.78 -5.13 9.94
C LYS A 290 45.74 -5.73 10.95
N GLN A 291 46.88 -6.24 10.49
CA GLN A 291 48.01 -6.51 11.38
C GLN A 291 48.78 -5.22 11.63
N ASP A 292 49.46 -5.14 12.78
CA ASP A 292 50.23 -3.96 13.16
C ASP A 292 51.22 -3.54 12.07
N GLY A 293 51.14 -2.28 11.65
CA GLY A 293 52.01 -1.69 10.62
C GLY A 293 51.62 -2.00 9.16
N GLN A 294 50.54 -2.74 8.90
CA GLN A 294 50.06 -2.98 7.53
C GLN A 294 49.06 -1.90 7.08
N PRO A 295 49.23 -1.31 5.88
CA PRO A 295 48.30 -0.31 5.35
C PRO A 295 46.96 -0.93 4.91
N GLU A 296 47.00 -2.20 4.50
CA GLU A 296 45.86 -2.99 4.03
C GLU A 296 45.62 -4.18 4.96
N GLY A 297 44.34 -4.49 5.16
CA GLY A 297 43.87 -5.63 5.93
C GLY A 297 42.90 -6.48 5.13
N ALA A 298 42.12 -7.30 5.82
CA ALA A 298 41.08 -8.13 5.22
C ALA A 298 39.75 -7.97 5.97
N CYS A 299 38.64 -8.06 5.23
CA CYS A 299 37.31 -7.92 5.78
C CYS A 299 36.94 -9.13 6.65
N ALA A 300 36.47 -8.85 7.86
CA ALA A 300 35.88 -9.82 8.76
C ALA A 300 34.41 -9.46 9.03
N GLY A 301 33.61 -10.48 9.34
CA GLY A 301 32.29 -10.27 9.92
C GLY A 301 32.35 -9.66 11.32
N ARG A 302 31.18 -9.33 11.84
CA ARG A 302 30.94 -8.92 13.23
C ARG A 302 30.27 -10.04 14.01
N CYS A 303 30.47 -10.06 15.31
CA CYS A 303 29.86 -11.03 16.19
C CYS A 303 28.44 -10.59 16.56
N PHE A 304 27.45 -11.41 16.21
CA PHE A 304 26.05 -11.21 16.57
C PHE A 304 25.68 -12.16 17.70
N ILE A 305 25.48 -11.60 18.89
CA ILE A 305 25.04 -12.32 20.09
C ILE A 305 23.60 -11.87 20.36
N ALA A 306 22.66 -12.82 20.34
CA ALA A 306 21.27 -12.52 20.67
C ALA A 306 21.12 -12.21 22.16
N GLU A 307 20.08 -11.46 22.51
CA GLU A 307 19.80 -11.10 23.90
C GLU A 307 19.59 -12.37 24.76
N GLY A 308 20.41 -12.51 25.81
CA GLY A 308 20.38 -13.67 26.71
C GLY A 308 21.37 -14.78 26.38
N ASP A 309 22.06 -14.72 25.24
CA ASP A 309 23.09 -15.69 24.87
C ASP A 309 24.49 -15.28 25.33
N VAL A 310 25.33 -16.27 25.65
CA VAL A 310 26.75 -16.09 26.04
C VAL A 310 27.72 -16.24 24.87
N GLU A 311 27.23 -16.68 23.73
CA GLU A 311 27.97 -16.95 22.51
C GLU A 311 27.06 -16.66 21.32
N GLY A 312 27.62 -16.04 20.29
CA GLY A 312 26.94 -15.68 19.06
C GLY A 312 27.61 -16.28 17.84
N PHE A 313 27.29 -15.73 16.67
CA PHE A 313 27.86 -16.14 15.40
C PHE A 313 28.40 -14.94 14.63
N CYS A 314 29.47 -15.16 13.87
CA CYS A 314 29.99 -14.13 12.99
C CYS A 314 29.03 -13.88 11.82
N SER A 315 28.88 -12.63 11.38
CA SER A 315 28.25 -12.33 10.09
C SER A 315 29.14 -12.80 8.93
N CYS A 316 28.52 -13.09 7.79
CA CYS A 316 29.25 -13.46 6.59
C CYS A 316 29.76 -12.22 5.84
N GLN A 317 30.83 -12.39 5.07
CA GLN A 317 31.33 -11.40 4.10
C GLN A 317 31.30 -11.95 2.68
N GLN A 318 31.43 -13.28 2.54
CA GLN A 318 31.34 -14.03 1.30
C GLN A 318 30.60 -15.36 1.51
N ASP A 319 30.15 -15.96 0.41
CA ASP A 319 29.33 -17.18 0.45
C ASP A 319 30.01 -18.34 1.19
N THR A 320 31.33 -18.45 1.12
CA THR A 320 32.08 -19.51 1.80
C THR A 320 32.06 -19.41 3.33
N ASP A 321 31.71 -18.24 3.88
CA ASP A 321 31.58 -18.03 5.32
C ASP A 321 30.30 -18.68 5.85
N CYS A 322 29.31 -18.88 4.98
CA CYS A 322 28.10 -19.60 5.28
C CYS A 322 28.32 -21.12 5.30
N VAL A 323 27.58 -21.81 6.15
CA VAL A 323 27.49 -23.27 6.11
C VAL A 323 27.00 -23.65 4.72
N GLN A 324 27.68 -24.59 4.06
CA GLN A 324 27.27 -25.01 2.72
C GLN A 324 26.31 -26.18 2.86
N ASP A 325 25.28 -26.16 2.03
CA ASP A 325 24.24 -27.17 2.04
C ASP A 325 24.73 -28.44 1.33
N ALA A 326 24.32 -29.60 1.82
CA ALA A 326 24.71 -30.89 1.26
C ALA A 326 23.57 -31.88 1.41
N CYS A 327 23.47 -32.81 0.47
CA CYS A 327 22.42 -33.81 0.49
C CYS A 327 22.76 -34.93 1.46
N SER A 328 21.89 -35.16 2.44
CA SER A 328 22.04 -36.24 3.41
C SER A 328 20.69 -36.91 3.65
N GLN A 329 20.66 -38.23 3.48
CA GLN A 329 19.44 -39.04 3.68
C GLN A 329 18.22 -38.55 2.87
N GLY A 330 18.44 -38.03 1.67
CA GLY A 330 17.39 -37.52 0.79
C GLY A 330 16.89 -36.11 1.11
N THR A 331 17.55 -35.41 2.03
CA THR A 331 17.26 -34.01 2.39
C THR A 331 18.52 -33.17 2.50
N CYS A 332 18.45 -31.92 2.05
CA CYS A 332 19.52 -30.95 2.23
C CYS A 332 19.68 -30.62 3.71
N THR A 333 20.91 -30.65 4.24
CA THR A 333 21.20 -30.55 5.67
C THR A 333 20.80 -29.21 6.28
N VAL A 334 20.83 -28.12 5.50
CA VAL A 334 20.47 -26.77 5.97
C VAL A 334 19.12 -26.33 5.41
N SER A 335 18.94 -26.37 4.08
CA SER A 335 17.67 -25.89 3.49
C SER A 335 16.50 -26.87 3.69
N ARG A 336 16.75 -28.12 4.11
CA ARG A 336 15.75 -29.19 4.32
C ARG A 336 14.90 -29.53 3.09
N ARG A 337 15.31 -29.08 1.90
CA ARG A 337 14.67 -29.48 0.64
C ARG A 337 14.98 -30.93 0.32
N ALA A 338 14.07 -31.59 -0.38
CA ALA A 338 14.33 -32.94 -0.88
C ALA A 338 15.48 -32.91 -1.88
N CYS A 339 16.35 -33.91 -1.84
CA CYS A 339 17.49 -34.03 -2.73
C CYS A 339 17.78 -35.50 -3.06
N VAL A 340 18.38 -35.73 -4.22
CA VAL A 340 18.97 -37.01 -4.61
C VAL A 340 20.50 -36.94 -4.47
N GLY A 341 21.09 -35.78 -4.75
CA GLY A 341 22.51 -35.50 -4.52
C GLY A 341 22.79 -34.02 -4.22
N ASP A 342 24.06 -33.70 -3.97
CA ASP A 342 24.47 -32.34 -3.53
C ASP A 342 24.12 -31.24 -4.54
N ALA A 343 24.01 -31.58 -5.83
CA ALA A 343 23.62 -30.64 -6.88
C ALA A 343 22.19 -30.10 -6.73
N ASP A 344 21.31 -30.83 -6.03
CA ASP A 344 19.93 -30.38 -5.76
C ASP A 344 19.88 -29.34 -4.63
N CYS A 345 20.93 -29.30 -3.80
CA CYS A 345 21.05 -28.34 -2.70
C CYS A 345 21.70 -27.05 -3.21
N ARG A 346 20.86 -26.03 -3.46
CA ARG A 346 21.34 -24.69 -3.84
C ARG A 346 22.38 -24.17 -2.82
N PRO A 347 23.49 -23.56 -3.28
CA PRO A 347 24.48 -22.95 -2.41
C PRO A 347 23.87 -21.87 -1.51
N ILE A 348 24.31 -21.84 -0.25
CA ILE A 348 23.91 -20.81 0.70
C ILE A 348 24.80 -19.59 0.47
N ARG A 349 24.14 -18.47 0.14
CA ARG A 349 24.79 -17.22 -0.22
C ARG A 349 24.82 -16.25 0.96
N CYS A 350 25.86 -15.44 1.00
CA CYS A 350 25.97 -14.32 1.91
C CYS A 350 25.22 -13.10 1.33
N VAL A 351 24.16 -12.70 2.03
CA VAL A 351 23.30 -11.57 1.66
C VAL A 351 23.39 -10.46 2.70
N ASP A 352 23.09 -9.24 2.28
CA ASP A 352 22.89 -8.14 3.22
C ASP A 352 21.54 -8.30 3.93
N HIS A 353 21.53 -8.15 5.24
CA HIS A 353 20.35 -8.27 6.08
C HIS A 353 20.46 -7.23 7.20
N GLU A 354 19.67 -6.17 7.09
CA GLU A 354 19.65 -5.04 8.05
C GLU A 354 21.04 -4.40 8.25
N GLY A 355 21.82 -4.30 7.16
CA GLY A 355 23.18 -3.74 7.20
C GLY A 355 24.23 -4.70 7.77
N ALA A 356 23.89 -5.97 8.01
CA ALA A 356 24.78 -7.04 8.44
C ALA A 356 24.78 -8.21 7.45
N GLY A 357 25.88 -8.97 7.40
CA GLY A 357 25.96 -10.18 6.58
C GLY A 357 25.18 -11.35 7.18
N GLY A 358 24.23 -11.90 6.43
CA GLY A 358 23.47 -13.09 6.80
C GLY A 358 23.50 -14.18 5.74
N CYS A 359 23.25 -15.42 6.15
CA CYS A 359 23.22 -16.57 5.25
C CYS A 359 21.79 -16.87 4.81
N LEU A 360 21.53 -16.75 3.51
CA LEU A 360 20.21 -17.05 2.92
C LEU A 360 20.02 -18.56 2.80
N VAL A 361 19.17 -19.14 3.65
CA VAL A 361 18.98 -20.60 3.75
C VAL A 361 17.69 -21.10 3.09
N GLY A 362 16.76 -20.21 2.79
CA GLY A 362 15.48 -20.57 2.19
C GLY A 362 14.58 -19.36 1.95
N ARG A 363 13.33 -19.63 1.56
CA ARG A 363 12.27 -18.63 1.47
C ARG A 363 10.97 -19.24 1.96
N ASN A 364 10.28 -18.54 2.84
CA ASN A 364 9.03 -19.03 3.42
C ASN A 364 7.96 -17.95 3.35
N CYS A 365 6.73 -18.41 3.16
CA CYS A 365 5.55 -17.61 3.41
C CYS A 365 5.51 -17.26 4.90
N ALA A 366 5.57 -15.97 5.17
CA ALA A 366 5.39 -15.37 6.48
C ALA A 366 4.29 -14.29 6.37
N PRO A 367 3.66 -13.88 7.48
CA PRO A 367 2.72 -12.76 7.47
C PRO A 367 3.31 -11.54 6.74
N GLU A 368 2.48 -10.85 5.99
CA GLU A 368 2.85 -9.56 5.37
C GLU A 368 3.29 -8.56 6.44
N GLU A 369 4.13 -7.60 6.04
CA GLU A 369 4.67 -6.60 6.97
C GLU A 369 3.55 -5.87 7.71
N GLY A 370 3.65 -5.82 9.05
CA GLY A 370 2.64 -5.22 9.91
C GLY A 370 1.51 -6.16 10.35
N LEU A 371 1.47 -7.41 9.86
CA LEU A 371 0.54 -8.43 10.32
C LEU A 371 1.22 -9.43 11.26
N THR A 372 0.50 -9.83 12.30
CA THR A 372 0.91 -10.86 13.26
C THR A 372 0.29 -12.20 12.93
N CYS A 373 0.91 -13.28 13.39
CA CYS A 373 0.30 -14.61 13.27
C CYS A 373 -1.06 -14.71 13.98
N ALA A 374 -1.33 -13.89 15.00
CA ALA A 374 -2.65 -13.84 15.64
C ALA A 374 -3.74 -13.27 14.72
N GLU A 375 -3.37 -12.41 13.77
CA GLU A 375 -4.28 -11.78 12.81
C GLU A 375 -4.53 -12.65 11.58
N VAL A 376 -3.50 -13.37 11.10
CA VAL A 376 -3.56 -14.13 9.83
C VAL A 376 -3.61 -15.65 9.98
N ALA A 377 -3.47 -16.19 11.19
CA ALA A 377 -3.61 -17.64 11.38
C ALA A 377 -5.00 -18.09 10.93
N PRO A 378 -5.10 -19.22 10.21
CA PRO A 378 -6.39 -19.78 9.86
C PRO A 378 -7.21 -19.93 11.13
N ARG A 379 -8.39 -19.30 11.17
CA ARG A 379 -9.32 -19.50 12.28
C ARG A 379 -9.85 -20.92 12.18
N PHE A 380 -9.15 -21.87 12.79
CA PHE A 380 -9.75 -23.15 13.09
C PHE A 380 -10.95 -22.84 13.97
N ALA A 381 -12.15 -23.08 13.45
CA ALA A 381 -13.34 -23.15 14.27
C ALA A 381 -12.99 -24.07 15.45
N ARG A 382 -13.06 -23.50 16.66
CA ARG A 382 -12.77 -24.21 17.91
C ARG A 382 -13.57 -25.49 18.05
#